data_AF-A0A0A1WDX5-F1
#
_entry.id   AF-A0A0A1WDX5-F1
#
_cell.length_a   1.000
_cell.length_b   1.000
_cell.length_c   1.000
_cell.angle_alpha   90.00
_cell.angle_beta   90.00
_cell.angle_gamma   90.00
#
_symmetry.space_group_name_H-M   'P 1'
#
loop_
_entity.id
_entity.type
_entity.pdbx_description
1 polymer ?
#
loop_
_entity_poly.entity_id
_entity_poly.type
_entity_poly.pdbx_seq_one_letter_code
_entity_poly.pdbx_strand_id
1 'polypeptide(L)'
;NGGHLVSIQSREEGNFVAQLVSGFIQRPGIYVWIGLRDRRKEQQCTSEWNDGSKIIYVNWKEGESKMCQGLAKWTDFHEWDNINCADRYRFVCKFPSQC
;
A
#
# COMPACT_ATOMS: atom_id res chain seq x y z
N ASN A 1 -3.62 -2.99 -23.60
CA ASN A 1 -3.91 -3.30 -22.17
C ASN A 1 -2.59 -3.34 -21.40
N GLY A 2 -2.40 -2.44 -20.43
CA GLY A 2 -1.14 -2.28 -19.68
C GLY A 2 -1.34 -1.50 -18.37
N GLY A 3 -2.50 -1.68 -17.73
CA GLY A 3 -2.81 -1.01 -16.47
C GLY A 3 -2.28 -1.75 -15.27
N HIS A 4 -1.85 -0.99 -14.26
CA HIS A 4 -1.43 -1.49 -12.97
C HIS A 4 -2.11 -0.69 -11.87
N LEU A 5 -1.97 -1.12 -10.62
CA LEU A 5 -2.31 -0.27 -9.48
C LEU A 5 -1.51 1.05 -9.57
N VAL A 6 -2.13 2.14 -9.10
CA VAL A 6 -1.57 3.48 -9.27
C VAL A 6 -0.19 3.60 -8.61
N SER A 7 0.78 4.04 -9.39
CA SER A 7 2.04 4.60 -8.88
C SER A 7 1.84 6.10 -8.68
N ILE A 8 2.32 6.65 -7.56
CA ILE A 8 2.29 8.08 -7.28
C ILE A 8 3.73 8.59 -7.25
N GLN A 9 4.06 9.54 -8.13
CA GLN A 9 5.43 10.01 -8.38
C GLN A 9 5.63 11.48 -8.01
N SER A 10 4.57 12.19 -7.63
CA SER A 10 4.66 13.55 -7.10
C SER A 10 3.56 13.84 -6.09
N ARG A 11 3.72 14.95 -5.37
CA ARG A 11 2.70 15.42 -4.42
C ARG A 11 1.40 15.80 -5.13
N GLU A 12 1.49 16.41 -6.31
CA GLU A 12 0.36 16.83 -7.12
C GLU A 12 -0.43 15.62 -7.62
N GLU A 13 0.27 14.57 -8.07
CA GLU A 13 -0.37 13.30 -8.43
C GLU A 13 -1.05 12.66 -7.21
N GLY A 14 -0.39 12.68 -6.04
CA GLY A 14 -0.98 12.20 -4.79
C GLY A 14 -2.27 12.94 -4.42
N ASN A 15 -2.26 14.28 -4.49
CA ASN A 15 -3.43 15.12 -4.25
C ASN A 15 -4.57 14.80 -5.23
N PHE A 16 -4.26 14.65 -6.52
CA PHE A 16 -5.24 14.28 -7.54
C PHE A 16 -5.89 12.93 -7.22
N VAL A 17 -5.09 11.92 -6.88
CA VAL A 17 -5.58 10.59 -6.50
C VAL A 17 -6.44 10.65 -5.24
N ALA A 18 -6.02 11.41 -4.21
CA ALA A 18 -6.77 11.57 -2.97
C ALA A 18 -8.15 12.22 -3.21
N GLN A 19 -8.21 13.27 -4.05
CA GLN A 19 -9.46 13.92 -4.44
C GLN A 19 -10.36 12.98 -5.25
N LEU A 20 -9.80 12.26 -6.22
CA LEU A 20 -10.51 11.26 -7.01
C LEU A 20 -11.18 10.23 -6.10
N VAL A 21 -10.42 9.64 -5.18
CA VAL A 21 -10.88 8.59 -4.26
C VAL A 21 -11.92 9.12 -3.29
N SER A 22 -11.71 10.31 -2.72
CA SER A 22 -12.65 10.95 -1.78
C SER A 22 -14.04 11.17 -2.39
N GLY A 23 -14.13 11.42 -3.70
CA GLY A 23 -15.41 11.55 -4.40
C GLY A 23 -16.24 10.26 -4.46
N PHE A 24 -15.59 9.09 -4.41
CA PHE A 24 -16.27 7.78 -4.53
C PHE A 24 -16.41 7.03 -3.21
N ILE A 25 -15.57 7.35 -2.21
CA ILE A 25 -15.42 6.54 -1.01
C ILE A 25 -15.71 7.38 0.24
N GLN A 26 -16.88 7.13 0.84
CA GLN A 26 -17.36 7.87 2.02
C GLN A 26 -17.35 7.06 3.32
N ARG A 27 -17.08 5.74 3.26
CA ARG A 27 -17.07 4.91 4.47
C ARG A 27 -15.83 5.21 5.33
N PRO A 28 -15.95 5.33 6.66
CA PRO A 28 -14.82 5.51 7.55
C PRO A 28 -14.00 4.22 7.72
N GLY A 29 -12.75 4.35 8.17
CA GLY A 29 -11.93 3.21 8.62
C GLY A 29 -11.47 2.25 7.51
N ILE A 30 -11.33 2.74 6.27
CA ILE A 30 -10.93 1.91 5.13
C ILE A 30 -9.67 2.43 4.48
N TYR A 31 -8.91 1.51 3.90
CA TYR A 31 -7.78 1.81 3.04
C TYR A 31 -8.18 1.72 1.56
N VAL A 32 -7.32 2.25 0.70
CA VAL A 32 -7.42 2.08 -0.75
C VAL A 32 -6.07 1.64 -1.29
N TRP A 33 -6.04 0.49 -1.97
CA TRP A 33 -4.82 -0.07 -2.52
C TRP A 33 -4.18 0.84 -3.57
N ILE A 34 -2.86 0.98 -3.46
CA ILE A 34 -1.96 1.58 -4.45
C ILE A 34 -0.93 0.55 -4.91
N GLY A 35 -0.13 0.89 -5.92
CA GLY A 35 0.83 -0.04 -6.52
C GLY A 35 2.12 -0.27 -5.73
N LEU A 36 2.29 0.43 -4.61
CA LEU A 36 3.47 0.27 -3.77
C LEU A 36 3.33 -1.00 -2.91
N ARG A 37 4.35 -1.85 -3.00
CA ARG A 37 4.46 -3.10 -2.26
C ARG A 37 5.92 -3.49 -2.11
N ASP A 38 6.27 -4.02 -0.95
CA ASP A 38 7.53 -4.73 -0.75
C ASP A 38 7.49 -6.12 -1.40
N ARG A 39 8.44 -6.35 -2.31
CA ARG A 39 8.51 -7.59 -3.13
C ARG A 39 9.43 -8.65 -2.53
N ARG A 40 9.98 -8.43 -1.33
CA ARG A 40 10.75 -9.43 -0.62
C ARG A 40 9.95 -10.71 -0.40
N LYS A 41 10.65 -11.84 -0.42
CA LYS A 41 10.04 -13.14 -0.10
C LYS A 41 9.80 -13.24 1.41
N GLU A 42 10.65 -12.57 2.17
CA GLU A 42 10.56 -12.42 3.61
C GLU A 42 9.31 -11.61 3.99
N GLN A 43 8.76 -11.89 5.16
CA GLN A 43 7.52 -11.26 5.65
C GLN A 43 7.77 -9.92 6.37
N GLN A 44 8.99 -9.38 6.27
CA GLN A 44 9.42 -8.18 6.97
C GLN A 44 10.54 -7.45 6.23
N CYS A 45 10.78 -6.20 6.65
CA CYS A 45 11.79 -5.35 6.05
C CYS A 45 13.22 -5.58 6.54
N THR A 46 13.41 -6.28 7.65
CA THR A 46 14.72 -6.47 8.27
C THR A 46 15.18 -7.91 8.06
N SER A 47 16.48 -8.10 7.82
CA SER A 47 17.09 -9.43 7.65
C SER A 47 17.82 -9.93 8.91
N GLU A 48 18.01 -9.06 9.91
CA GLU A 48 18.82 -9.30 11.10
C GLU A 48 18.10 -8.85 12.38
N TRP A 49 18.38 -9.56 13.47
CA TRP A 49 18.02 -9.17 14.83
C TRP A 49 18.99 -8.10 15.35
N ASN A 50 18.63 -7.42 16.44
CA ASN A 50 19.45 -6.36 17.03
C ASN A 50 20.81 -6.84 17.57
N ASP A 51 20.98 -8.15 17.76
CA ASP A 51 22.24 -8.81 18.14
C ASP A 51 23.11 -9.20 16.93
N GLY A 52 22.65 -8.92 15.70
CA GLY A 52 23.30 -9.30 14.44
C GLY A 52 22.96 -10.72 13.96
N SER A 53 22.12 -11.47 14.67
CA SER A 53 21.68 -12.79 14.24
C SER A 53 20.78 -12.69 13.00
N LYS A 54 20.92 -13.60 12.03
CA LYS A 54 20.04 -13.63 10.85
C LYS A 54 18.62 -14.07 11.20
N ILE A 55 17.62 -13.45 10.57
CA ILE A 55 16.21 -13.87 10.72
C ILE A 55 15.96 -15.08 9.82
N ILE A 56 16.01 -16.28 10.40
CA ILE A 56 15.72 -17.56 9.72
C ILE A 56 14.37 -18.17 10.14
N TYR A 57 13.72 -17.59 11.15
CA TYR A 57 12.42 -18.01 11.66
C TYR A 57 11.57 -16.78 11.97
N VAL A 58 10.30 -16.83 11.59
CA VAL A 58 9.30 -15.82 11.91
C VAL A 58 8.00 -16.51 12.30
N ASN A 59 7.27 -15.91 13.24
CA ASN A 59 5.95 -16.38 13.64
C ASN A 59 5.04 -15.17 13.90
N TRP A 60 4.88 -14.35 12.85
CA TRP A 60 3.94 -13.25 12.89
C TRP A 60 2.53 -13.79 13.09
N LYS A 61 1.74 -13.15 13.93
CA LYS A 61 0.31 -13.40 13.97
C LYS A 61 -0.26 -13.13 12.57
N GLU A 62 -1.25 -13.94 12.17
CA GLU A 62 -1.91 -13.77 10.88
C GLU A 62 -2.35 -12.32 10.66
N GLY A 63 -1.93 -11.74 9.53
CA GLY A 63 -2.21 -10.35 9.16
C GLY A 63 -1.26 -9.29 9.72
N GLU A 64 -0.29 -9.65 10.56
CA GLU A 64 0.70 -8.67 11.06
C GLU A 64 1.88 -8.43 10.10
N SER A 65 2.04 -9.27 9.08
CA SER A 65 2.99 -9.00 7.98
C SER A 65 2.38 -7.97 7.01
N LYS A 66 2.71 -6.70 7.23
CA LYS A 66 2.18 -5.55 6.49
C LYS A 66 3.15 -5.09 5.39
N MET A 67 3.18 -5.83 4.28
CA MET A 67 4.13 -5.60 3.17
C MET A 67 3.55 -4.80 2.00
N CYS A 68 2.27 -4.42 2.05
CA CYS A 68 1.61 -3.64 1.01
C CYS A 68 1.19 -2.26 1.54
N GLN A 69 1.08 -1.28 0.66
CA GLN A 69 0.70 0.08 1.05
C GLN A 69 -0.68 0.45 0.51
N GLY A 70 -1.41 1.25 1.28
CA GLY A 70 -2.70 1.81 0.89
C GLY A 70 -2.90 3.23 1.39
N LEU A 71 -3.73 4.00 0.70
CA LEU A 71 -4.15 5.33 1.15
C LEU A 71 -5.04 5.20 2.38
N ALA A 72 -4.75 5.97 3.42
CA ALA A 72 -5.49 5.93 4.67
C ALA A 72 -6.67 6.91 4.67
N LYS A 73 -7.90 6.45 4.97
CA LYS A 73 -9.08 7.35 4.97
C LYS A 73 -8.98 8.49 5.98
N TRP A 74 -8.37 8.26 7.15
CA TRP A 74 -8.29 9.26 8.22
C TRP A 74 -7.34 10.42 7.89
N THR A 75 -6.53 10.30 6.84
CA THR A 75 -5.70 11.39 6.28
C THR A 75 -6.32 11.99 5.03
N ASP A 76 -7.62 11.74 4.82
CA ASP A 76 -8.33 12.02 3.57
C ASP A 76 -7.59 11.47 2.34
N PHE A 77 -6.99 10.29 2.50
CA PHE A 77 -6.23 9.57 1.47
C PHE A 77 -4.94 10.25 0.99
N HIS A 78 -4.45 11.28 1.71
CA HIS A 78 -3.20 11.97 1.35
C HIS A 78 -1.94 11.24 1.83
N GLU A 79 -2.06 10.37 2.84
CA GLU A 79 -0.95 9.60 3.40
C GLU A 79 -1.16 8.10 3.21
N TRP A 80 -0.05 7.36 3.25
CA TRP A 80 -0.02 5.92 3.02
C TRP A 80 0.29 5.20 4.33
N ASP A 81 -0.31 4.03 4.51
CA ASP A 81 -0.02 3.15 5.64
C ASP A 81 0.35 1.74 5.15
N ASN A 82 1.11 1.03 5.97
CA ASN A 82 1.44 -0.38 5.75
C ASN A 82 0.25 -1.23 6.20
N ILE A 83 -0.22 -2.09 5.30
CA ILE A 83 -1.39 -2.93 5.52
C ILE A 83 -1.14 -4.36 5.04
N ASN A 84 -1.93 -5.28 5.58
CA ASN A 84 -1.85 -6.69 5.24
C ASN A 84 -2.32 -6.89 3.80
N CYS A 85 -1.42 -7.44 2.96
CA CYS A 85 -1.68 -7.68 1.54
C CYS A 85 -2.89 -8.60 1.28
N ALA A 86 -3.30 -9.41 2.25
CA ALA A 86 -4.44 -10.32 2.13
C ALA A 86 -5.81 -9.65 2.38
N ASP A 87 -5.82 -8.41 2.87
CA ASP A 87 -7.05 -7.70 3.19
C ASP A 87 -7.82 -7.27 1.92
N ARG A 88 -9.13 -7.11 2.06
CA ARG A 88 -10.03 -6.72 0.96
C ARG A 88 -10.36 -5.23 1.02
N TYR A 89 -9.70 -4.45 0.18
CA TYR A 89 -9.96 -3.02 0.00
C TYR A 89 -10.26 -2.66 -1.45
N ARG A 90 -10.82 -1.46 -1.65
CA ARG A 90 -10.93 -0.83 -2.98
C ARG A 90 -9.55 -0.44 -3.47
N PHE A 91 -9.40 -0.17 -4.76
CA PHE A 91 -8.11 0.10 -5.38
C PHE A 91 -8.21 1.14 -6.48
N VAL A 92 -7.10 1.79 -6.79
CA VAL A 92 -6.98 2.74 -7.91
C VAL A 92 -6.03 2.15 -8.95
N CYS A 93 -6.44 2.18 -10.21
CA CYS A 93 -5.61 1.77 -11.35
C CYS A 93 -5.06 3.00 -12.08
N LYS A 94 -3.86 2.85 -12.66
CA LYS A 94 -3.26 3.80 -13.61
C LYS A 94 -2.90 3.06 -14.89
N PHE A 95 -3.15 3.69 -16.03
CA PHE A 95 -2.82 3.19 -17.35
C PHE A 95 -1.88 4.20 -18.03
N PRO A 96 -0.84 3.74 -18.75
CA PRO A 96 -0.09 4.63 -19.62
C PRO A 96 -0.99 5.11 -20.76
N SER A 97 -0.97 6.41 -21.00
CA SER A 97 -1.59 7.00 -22.19
C SER A 97 -0.88 6.46 -23.43
N GLN A 98 -1.63 6.00 -24.43
CA GLN A 98 -1.09 5.81 -25.77
C GLN A 98 -1.16 7.17 -26.47
N CYS A 99 0.01 7.69 -26.85
CA CYS A 99 0.10 8.82 -27.76
C CYS A 99 0.05 8.31 -29.20
#